data_AF-A0A372LP42-F1
#
_entry.id   AF-A0A372LP42-F1
#
_cell.length_a   1.000
_cell.length_b   1.000
_cell.length_c   1.000
_cell.angle_alpha   90.00
_cell.angle_beta   90.00
_cell.angle_gamma   90.00
#
_symmetry.space_group_name_H-M   'P 1'
#
loop_
_entity.id
_entity.type
_entity.pdbx_description
1 polymer ?
#
loop_
_entity_poly.entity_id
_entity_poly.type
_entity_poly.pdbx_seq_one_letter_code
_entity_poly.pdbx_strand_id
1 'polypeptide(L)'
;MNEPKMICCVCGFQQAEGVFSSRIAPVSCAYCKSCSEKGAEPYDVLVTRVAHLMLLQPGYELSPRLEHVKQVTLEISGITEEKFLKDVEIRRTDLSGN
;
A
#
# COMPACT_ATOMS: atom_id res chain seq x y z
N MET A 1 -14.86 26.38 -15.15
CA MET A 1 -14.97 25.31 -14.13
C MET A 1 -13.58 24.75 -13.94
N ASN A 2 -13.04 24.70 -12.73
CA ASN A 2 -11.75 24.04 -12.49
C ASN A 2 -11.98 22.53 -12.48
N GLU A 3 -11.22 21.80 -13.29
CA GLU A 3 -11.29 20.33 -13.28
C GLU A 3 -10.86 19.79 -11.91
N PRO A 4 -11.55 18.76 -11.38
CA PRO A 4 -11.14 18.13 -10.13
C PRO A 4 -9.74 17.54 -10.29
N LYS A 5 -8.80 18.01 -9.46
CA LYS A 5 -7.43 17.50 -9.46
C LYS A 5 -7.41 16.09 -8.86
N MET A 6 -6.92 15.12 -9.64
CA MET A 6 -6.67 13.77 -9.15
C MET A 6 -5.50 13.80 -8.16
N ILE A 7 -5.69 13.30 -6.94
CA ILE A 7 -4.67 13.29 -5.88
C ILE A 7 -4.03 11.90 -5.80
N CYS A 8 -2.73 11.85 -5.54
CA CYS A 8 -1.97 10.61 -5.37
C CYS A 8 -2.52 9.77 -4.21
N CYS A 9 -2.84 8.51 -4.45
CA CYS A 9 -3.33 7.55 -3.45
C CYS A 9 -2.26 7.12 -2.43
N VAL A 10 -0.98 7.36 -2.72
CA VAL A 10 0.12 7.00 -1.82
C VAL A 10 0.36 8.10 -0.79
N CYS A 11 0.68 9.33 -1.26
CA CYS A 11 1.03 10.42 -0.35
C CYS A 11 -0.17 11.28 0.04
N GLY A 12 -1.26 11.32 -0.72
CA GLY A 12 -2.45 12.13 -0.40
C GLY A 12 -2.29 13.65 -0.60
N PHE A 13 -1.11 14.14 -1.03
CA PHE A 13 -0.85 15.59 -1.13
C PHE A 13 -0.51 16.06 -2.55
N GLN A 14 0.19 15.25 -3.35
CA GLN A 14 0.59 15.63 -4.71
C GLN A 14 -0.51 15.30 -5.72
N GLN A 15 -0.59 16.11 -6.78
CA GLN A 15 -1.41 15.79 -7.95
C GLN A 15 -0.85 14.52 -8.62
N ALA A 16 -1.74 13.59 -8.95
CA ALA A 16 -1.40 12.38 -9.69
C ALA A 16 -1.13 12.71 -11.18
N GLU A 17 -0.20 11.97 -11.78
CA GLU A 17 0.05 12.04 -13.23
C GLU A 17 -0.95 11.20 -14.02
N GLY A 18 -1.57 10.22 -13.36
CA GLY A 18 -2.57 9.34 -13.95
C GLY A 18 -2.95 8.19 -13.02
N VAL A 19 -3.79 7.29 -13.55
CA VAL A 19 -4.19 6.04 -12.91
C VAL A 19 -3.40 4.90 -13.53
N PHE A 20 -2.74 4.11 -12.69
CA PHE A 20 -1.91 2.98 -13.10
C PHE A 20 -2.26 1.74 -12.27
N SER A 21 -1.93 0.55 -12.78
CA SER A 21 -2.10 -0.68 -12.01
C SER A 21 -1.11 -0.73 -10.84
N SER A 22 -1.59 -1.21 -9.69
CA SER A 22 -0.75 -1.57 -8.55
C SER A 22 0.23 -2.66 -8.95
N ARG A 23 1.43 -2.61 -8.35
CA ARG A 23 2.49 -3.59 -8.58
C ARG A 23 2.34 -4.82 -7.69
N ILE A 24 1.44 -4.79 -6.70
CA ILE A 24 1.31 -5.84 -5.67
C ILE A 24 -0.10 -6.42 -5.57
N ALA A 25 -1.09 -5.83 -6.23
CA ALA A 25 -2.48 -6.25 -6.17
C ALA A 25 -3.22 -5.97 -7.49
N PRO A 26 -4.32 -6.69 -7.81
CA PRO A 26 -5.14 -6.46 -9.00
C PRO A 26 -6.07 -5.25 -8.83
N VAL A 27 -5.50 -4.07 -8.60
CA VAL A 27 -6.24 -2.80 -8.42
C VAL A 27 -5.54 -1.69 -9.19
N SER A 28 -6.29 -0.66 -9.57
CA SER A 28 -5.73 0.55 -10.19
C SER A 28 -5.80 1.73 -9.21
N CYS A 29 -4.73 2.51 -9.13
CA CYS A 29 -4.65 3.65 -8.22
C CYS A 29 -4.04 4.88 -8.91
N ALA A 30 -4.32 6.06 -8.37
CA ALA A 30 -3.73 7.30 -8.86
C ALA A 30 -2.35 7.50 -8.23
N TYR A 31 -1.32 7.78 -9.04
CA TYR A 31 0.05 7.97 -8.56
C TYR A 31 0.61 9.31 -9.02
N CYS A 32 1.32 10.02 -8.13
CA CYS A 32 2.27 11.04 -8.56
C CYS A 32 3.59 10.39 -9.00
N LYS A 33 4.37 11.12 -9.81
CA LYS A 33 5.68 10.66 -10.31
C LYS A 33 6.58 10.11 -9.22
N SER A 34 6.78 10.89 -8.16
CA SER A 34 7.73 10.56 -7.09
C SER A 34 7.34 9.27 -6.35
N CYS A 35 6.06 9.06 -6.03
CA CYS A 35 5.61 7.84 -5.38
C CYS A 35 5.72 6.63 -6.32
N SER A 36 5.40 6.83 -7.61
CA SER A 36 5.54 5.79 -8.62
C SER A 36 7.00 5.36 -8.79
N GLU A 37 7.93 6.29 -8.97
CA GLU A 37 9.36 6.02 -9.19
C GLU A 37 10.02 5.34 -7.99
N LYS A 38 9.61 5.67 -6.76
CA LYS A 38 10.11 5.01 -5.54
C LYS A 38 9.61 3.58 -5.35
N GLY A 39 8.60 3.16 -6.11
CA GLY A 39 8.00 1.83 -5.94
C GLY A 39 6.94 1.75 -4.85
N ALA A 40 6.44 2.89 -4.35
CA ALA A 40 5.46 2.90 -3.26
C ALA A 40 4.05 2.53 -3.73
N GLU A 41 3.27 1.98 -2.82
CA GLU A 41 1.89 1.55 -3.04
C GLU A 41 0.97 2.22 -2.02
N PRO A 42 -0.34 2.38 -2.30
CA PRO A 42 -1.26 2.90 -1.30
C PRO A 42 -1.25 2.03 -0.04
N TYR A 43 -1.25 2.67 1.13
CA TYR A 43 -1.06 1.98 2.41
C TYR A 43 -2.06 0.83 2.61
N ASP A 44 -3.35 1.07 2.32
CA ASP A 44 -4.38 0.04 2.48
C ASP A 44 -4.19 -1.15 1.53
N VAL A 45 -3.65 -0.92 0.33
CA VAL A 45 -3.34 -1.99 -0.63
C VAL A 45 -2.20 -2.86 -0.09
N LEU A 46 -1.16 -2.23 0.46
CA LEU A 46 -0.04 -2.94 1.09
C LEU A 46 -0.50 -3.76 2.31
N VAL A 47 -1.23 -3.14 3.24
CA VAL A 47 -1.77 -3.82 4.43
C VAL A 47 -2.62 -5.02 4.04
N THR A 48 -3.56 -4.83 3.10
CA THR A 48 -4.43 -5.92 2.63
C THR A 48 -3.63 -7.04 1.98
N ARG A 49 -2.63 -6.70 1.15
CA ARG A 49 -1.80 -7.69 0.48
C ARG A 49 -1.02 -8.54 1.48
N VAL A 50 -0.40 -7.91 2.46
CA VAL A 50 0.40 -8.63 3.48
C VAL A 50 -0.50 -9.47 4.38
N ALA A 51 -1.61 -8.92 4.86
CA ALA A 51 -2.59 -9.66 5.66
C ALA A 51 -3.11 -10.91 4.95
N HIS A 52 -3.45 -10.79 3.67
CA HIS A 52 -3.91 -11.92 2.86
C HIS A 52 -2.82 -13.00 2.67
N LEU A 53 -1.56 -12.60 2.46
CA LEU A 53 -0.44 -13.56 2.35
C LEU A 53 -0.20 -14.31 3.66
N MET A 54 -0.23 -13.61 4.80
CA MET A 54 -0.09 -14.24 6.12
C MET A 54 -1.26 -15.15 6.47
N LEU A 55 -2.47 -14.84 5.99
CA LEU A 55 -3.64 -15.70 6.16
C LEU A 55 -3.50 -17.01 5.37
N LEU A 56 -3.06 -16.92 4.11
CA LEU A 56 -2.90 -18.09 3.24
C LEU A 56 -1.68 -18.95 3.61
N GLN A 57 -0.65 -18.33 4.18
CA GLN A 57 0.59 -18.99 4.56
C GLN A 57 1.04 -18.51 5.96
N PRO A 58 0.66 -19.24 7.03
CA PRO A 58 1.15 -18.96 8.36
C PRO A 58 2.69 -18.98 8.40
N GLY A 59 3.31 -17.96 8.98
CA GLY A 59 4.77 -17.78 9.00
C GLY A 59 5.35 -17.25 7.68
N TYR A 60 4.54 -16.62 6.83
CA TYR A 60 5.02 -15.95 5.62
C TYR A 60 6.01 -14.83 5.93
N GLU A 61 7.19 -14.91 5.33
CA GLU A 61 8.22 -13.88 5.33
C GLU A 61 8.10 -13.00 4.07
N LEU A 62 8.25 -11.68 4.22
CA LEU A 62 8.14 -10.75 3.09
C LEU A 62 9.29 -10.98 2.10
N SER A 63 8.95 -11.20 0.82
CA SER A 63 9.96 -11.19 -0.25
C SER A 63 10.71 -9.85 -0.29
N PRO A 64 11.99 -9.79 -0.75
CA PRO A 64 12.76 -8.55 -0.80
C PRO A 64 12.05 -7.40 -1.53
N ARG A 65 11.32 -7.71 -2.60
CA ARG A 65 10.52 -6.72 -3.34
C ARG A 65 9.40 -6.14 -2.48
N LEU A 66 8.68 -6.98 -1.74
CA LEU A 66 7.55 -6.52 -0.91
C LEU A 66 8.04 -5.80 0.34
N GLU A 67 9.19 -6.21 0.88
CA GLU A 67 9.87 -5.50 1.97
C GLU A 67 10.30 -4.09 1.53
N HIS A 68 10.85 -3.94 0.32
CA HIS A 68 11.14 -2.61 -0.25
C HIS A 68 9.87 -1.76 -0.38
N VAL A 69 8.79 -2.32 -0.96
CA VAL A 69 7.50 -1.61 -1.09
C VAL A 69 6.98 -1.17 0.30
N LYS A 70 7.09 -2.03 1.32
CA LYS A 70 6.74 -1.69 2.70
C LYS A 70 7.55 -0.48 3.17
N GLN A 71 8.87 -0.59 3.15
CA GLN A 71 9.76 0.47 3.65
C GLN A 71 9.47 1.83 3.01
N VAL A 72 9.40 1.91 1.68
CA VAL A 72 9.14 3.20 0.99
C VAL A 72 7.71 3.72 1.23
N THR A 73 6.73 2.82 1.36
CA THR A 73 5.35 3.22 1.63
C THR A 73 5.21 3.78 3.05
N LEU A 74 5.82 3.14 4.04
CA LEU A 74 5.82 3.60 5.43
C LEU A 74 6.55 4.94 5.58
N GLU A 75 7.70 5.09 4.93
CA GLU A 75 8.46 6.35 4.91
C GLU A 75 7.62 7.52 4.36
N ILE A 76 6.96 7.31 3.21
CA ILE A 76 6.17 8.37 2.55
C ILE A 76 4.89 8.70 3.35
N SER A 77 4.25 7.69 3.92
CA SER A 77 2.99 7.85 4.66
C SER A 77 3.20 8.29 6.11
N GLY A 78 4.44 8.28 6.61
CA GLY A 78 4.74 8.60 8.01
C GLY A 78 4.20 7.56 9.00
N ILE A 79 3.98 6.32 8.54
CA ILE A 79 3.46 5.22 9.35
C ILE A 79 4.62 4.42 9.95
N THR A 80 4.50 4.07 11.23
CA THR A 80 5.51 3.26 11.92
C THR A 80 5.35 1.77 11.60
N GLU A 81 6.44 1.01 11.73
CA GLU A 81 6.42 -0.46 11.60
C GLU A 81 5.41 -1.09 12.59
N GLU A 82 5.37 -0.59 13.83
CA GLU A 82 4.42 -1.07 14.85
C GLU A 82 2.97 -0.88 14.42
N LYS A 83 2.63 0.32 13.91
CA LYS A 83 1.28 0.58 13.41
C LYS A 83 0.96 -0.29 12.21
N PHE A 84 1.92 -0.47 11.30
CA PHE A 84 1.76 -1.34 10.14
C PHE A 84 1.43 -2.78 10.54
N LEU A 85 2.21 -3.38 11.45
CA LEU A 85 1.99 -4.75 11.92
C LEU A 85 0.63 -4.89 12.61
N LYS A 86 0.23 -3.90 13.40
CA LYS A 86 -1.10 -3.87 14.04
C LYS A 86 -2.23 -3.82 13.02
N ASP A 87 -2.13 -2.96 12.02
CA ASP A 87 -3.16 -2.83 10.98
C ASP A 87 -3.24 -4.10 10.09
N VAL A 88 -2.10 -4.73 9.81
CA VAL A 88 -2.03 -6.04 9.13
C VAL A 88 -2.76 -7.11 9.93
N GLU A 89 -2.55 -7.17 11.24
CA GLU A 89 -3.19 -8.17 12.10
C GLU A 89 -4.71 -7.95 12.20
N ILE A 90 -5.15 -6.69 12.34
CA ILE A 90 -6.57 -6.33 12.29
C ILE A 90 -7.17 -6.79 10.96
N ARG A 91 -6.54 -6.40 9.84
CA ARG A 91 -7.03 -6.77 8.51
C ARG A 91 -7.05 -8.28 8.29
N ARG A 92 -6.06 -9.01 8.81
CA ARG A 92 -6.00 -10.47 8.73
C ARG A 92 -7.16 -11.13 9.47
N THR A 93 -7.51 -10.58 10.64
CA THR A 93 -8.67 -11.02 11.42
C THR A 93 -9.97 -10.76 10.65
N ASP A 94 -10.16 -9.56 10.11
CA ASP A 94 -11.33 -9.20 9.29
C ASP A 94 -11.51 -10.16 8.10
N LEU A 95 -10.39 -10.49 7.41
CA LEU A 95 -10.39 -11.40 6.27
C LEU A 95 -10.67 -12.86 6.66
N SER A 96 -10.42 -13.25 7.91
CA SER A 96 -10.68 -14.60 8.42
C SER A 96 -12.14 -14.85 8.78
N GLY A 97 -12.98 -13.80 8.79
CA GLY A 97 -14.40 -13.90 9.13
C GLY A 97 -14.68 -14.12 10.62
N ASN A 98 -13.71 -13.81 11.49
CA ASN A 98 -13.83 -13.88 12.97
C ASN A 98 -14.01 -12.49 13.58
#